data_AF-A0A819QR17-F1
#
_entry.id   AF-A0A819QR17-F1
#
_cell.length_a   1.000
_cell.length_b   1.000
_cell.length_c   1.000
_cell.angle_alpha   90.00
_cell.angle_beta   90.00
_cell.angle_gamma   90.00
#
_symmetry.space_group_name_H-M   'P 1'
#
loop_
_entity.id
_entity.type
_entity.pdbx_description
1 polymer ?
#
loop_
_entity_poly.entity_id
_entity_poly.type
_entity_poly.pdbx_seq_one_letter_code
_entity_poly.pdbx_strand_id
1 'polypeptide(L)'
;WFGFASSLASIIGGFCLGALADSSRFRRSLKMLILIVLIACFIPTVWFQLSVRSVFYDAHVLGSTKYTIGLAATLVGLFQGAAAPLVYESLAEITYPLPESLSASVLVQLNNVTFLTLLFAVSGRYKIMNLLVVIAIGLSIVMAALARVSYKRRDEDERKKREGNDDTQLNNITSTIN
;
A
#
# COMPACT_ATOMS: atom_id res chain seq x y z
N TRP A 1 19.89 4.85 13.54
CA TRP A 1 19.61 5.93 12.56
C TRP A 1 18.83 5.42 11.34
N PHE A 2 19.28 4.38 10.63
CA PHE A 2 18.57 3.88 9.43
C PHE A 2 17.10 3.53 9.67
N GLY A 3 16.76 2.86 10.78
CA GLY A 3 15.37 2.56 11.13
C GLY A 3 14.51 3.81 11.39
N PHE A 4 15.10 4.88 11.90
CA PHE A 4 14.39 6.15 12.09
C PHE A 4 14.11 6.83 10.75
N ALA A 5 15.11 6.86 9.86
CA ALA A 5 14.97 7.41 8.51
C ALA A 5 13.91 6.65 7.70
N SER A 6 13.89 5.31 7.76
CA SER A 6 12.88 4.50 7.07
C SER A 6 11.47 4.73 7.63
N SER A 7 11.31 4.86 8.95
CA SER A 7 10.01 5.14 9.56
C SER A 7 9.48 6.53 9.17
N LEU A 8 10.35 7.54 9.18
CA LEU A 8 9.96 8.89 8.74
C LEU A 8 9.58 8.91 7.26
N ALA A 9 10.36 8.23 6.41
CA ALA A 9 10.06 8.10 4.99
C ALA A 9 8.74 7.34 4.75
N SER A 10 8.42 6.32 5.55
CA SER A 10 7.15 5.61 5.50
C SER A 10 5.96 6.52 5.79
N ILE A 11 6.07 7.40 6.79
CA ILE A 11 5.02 8.37 7.11
C ILE A 11 4.80 9.32 5.93
N ILE A 12 5.90 9.89 5.41
CA ILE A 12 5.85 10.82 4.26
C ILE A 12 5.25 10.14 3.03
N GLY A 13 5.68 8.91 2.73
CA GLY A 13 5.14 8.11 1.63
C GLY A 13 3.64 7.88 1.76
N GLY A 14 3.16 7.54 2.96
CA GLY A 14 1.74 7.37 3.27
C GLY A 14 0.94 8.65 3.03
N PHE A 15 1.41 9.80 3.50
CA PHE A 15 0.74 11.08 3.27
C PHE A 15 0.71 11.48 1.79
N CYS A 16 1.85 11.40 1.10
CA CYS A 16 1.93 11.79 -0.31
C CYS A 16 1.03 10.93 -1.19
N LEU A 17 1.07 9.61 -1.03
CA LEU A 17 0.30 8.69 -1.87
C LEU A 17 -1.16 8.55 -1.42
N GLY A 18 -1.47 8.77 -0.14
CA GLY A 18 -2.84 8.95 0.33
C GLY A 18 -3.50 10.20 -0.28
N ALA A 19 -2.79 11.33 -0.31
CA ALA A 19 -3.27 12.54 -0.99
C ALA A 19 -3.39 12.34 -2.51
N LEU A 20 -2.49 11.57 -3.11
CA LEU A 20 -2.53 11.27 -4.54
C LEU A 20 -3.69 10.33 -4.91
N ALA A 21 -4.03 9.38 -4.03
CA ALA A 21 -5.16 8.46 -4.20
C ALA A 21 -6.51 9.19 -4.15
N ASP A 22 -6.65 10.17 -3.25
CA ASP A 22 -7.89 10.98 -3.17
C ASP A 22 -8.05 11.93 -4.37
N SER A 23 -6.96 12.25 -5.06
CA SER A 23 -6.98 13.09 -6.26
C SER A 23 -7.89 12.47 -7.34
N SER A 24 -8.86 13.28 -7.78
CA SER A 24 -9.94 12.94 -8.75
C SER A 24 -9.46 12.18 -10.00
N ARG A 25 -8.20 12.36 -10.42
CA ARG A 25 -7.61 11.76 -11.62
C ARG A 25 -7.23 10.27 -11.44
N PHE A 26 -6.96 9.79 -10.23
CA PHE A 26 -6.50 8.41 -9.97
C PHE A 26 -7.55 7.48 -9.36
N ARG A 27 -8.66 8.07 -8.93
CA ARG A 27 -9.82 7.40 -8.40
C ARG A 27 -10.26 6.16 -9.21
N ARG A 28 -10.28 6.22 -10.55
CA ARG A 28 -10.70 5.09 -11.43
C ARG A 28 -9.63 4.04 -11.72
N SER A 29 -8.38 4.27 -11.31
CA SER A 29 -7.24 3.40 -11.64
C SER A 29 -6.49 2.95 -10.39
N LEU A 30 -7.21 2.78 -9.28
CA LEU A 30 -6.64 2.42 -7.97
C LEU A 30 -5.81 1.12 -8.04
N LYS A 31 -6.25 0.14 -8.85
CA LYS A 31 -5.48 -1.09 -9.11
C LYS A 31 -4.11 -0.81 -9.75
N MET A 32 -4.05 0.06 -10.75
CA MET A 32 -2.78 0.42 -11.41
C MET A 32 -1.86 1.15 -10.43
N LEU A 33 -2.42 2.02 -9.58
CA LEU A 33 -1.66 2.77 -8.59
C LEU A 33 -1.05 1.81 -7.54
N ILE A 34 -1.82 0.83 -7.04
CA ILE A 34 -1.31 -0.24 -6.17
C ILE A 34 -0.17 -1.02 -6.84
N LEU A 35 -0.35 -1.43 -8.10
CA LEU A 35 0.68 -2.19 -8.82
C LEU A 35 1.96 -1.37 -9.00
N ILE A 36 1.85 -0.10 -9.37
CA ILE A 36 3.01 0.79 -9.53
C ILE A 36 3.75 0.93 -8.20
N VAL A 37 3.05 1.16 -7.09
CA VAL A 37 3.67 1.30 -5.77
C VAL A 37 4.30 -0.01 -5.29
N LEU A 38 3.65 -1.15 -5.53
CA LEU A 38 4.22 -2.45 -5.17
C LEU A 38 5.47 -2.79 -6.00
N ILE A 39 5.47 -2.50 -7.30
CA ILE A 39 6.66 -2.66 -8.16
C ILE A 39 7.77 -1.70 -7.72
N ALA A 40 7.43 -0.43 -7.44
CA ALA A 40 8.36 0.56 -6.95
C ALA A 40 8.92 0.21 -5.57
N CYS A 41 8.20 -0.57 -4.75
CA CYS A 41 8.68 -1.14 -3.49
C CYS A 41 9.61 -2.34 -3.72
N PHE A 42 9.28 -3.22 -4.68
CA PHE A 42 10.06 -4.42 -4.97
C PHE A 42 11.48 -4.12 -5.46
N ILE A 43 11.65 -3.11 -6.32
CA ILE A 43 12.95 -2.71 -6.86
C ILE A 43 13.98 -2.40 -5.74
N PRO A 44 13.73 -1.49 -4.78
CA PRO A 44 14.65 -1.22 -3.69
C PRO A 44 14.77 -2.36 -2.68
N THR A 45 13.75 -3.21 -2.52
CA THR A 45 13.90 -4.43 -1.69
C THR A 45 14.89 -5.40 -2.32
N VAL A 46 14.81 -5.63 -3.63
CA VAL A 46 15.77 -6.47 -4.36
C VAL A 46 17.17 -5.83 -4.32
N TRP A 47 17.28 -4.52 -4.49
CA TRP A 47 18.54 -3.78 -4.34
C TRP A 47 19.16 -3.95 -2.95
N PHE A 48 18.33 -3.87 -1.90
CA PHE A 48 18.75 -4.10 -0.52
C PHE A 48 19.19 -5.56 -0.29
N GLN A 49 18.45 -6.53 -0.84
CA GLN A 49 18.78 -7.95 -0.78
C GLN A 49 20.10 -8.30 -1.50
N LEU A 50 20.43 -7.61 -2.60
CA LEU A 50 21.70 -7.78 -3.33
C LEU A 50 22.87 -7.08 -2.62
N SER A 51 22.61 -6.00 -1.88
CA SER A 51 23.63 -5.26 -1.13
C SER A 51 24.02 -5.95 0.18
N VAL A 52 23.13 -6.77 0.74
CA VAL A 52 23.34 -7.50 2.01
C VAL A 52 23.65 -8.98 1.72
N ARG A 53 24.55 -9.58 2.50
CA ARG A 53 24.91 -11.00 2.36
C ARG A 53 23.68 -11.90 2.56
N SER A 54 23.21 -12.52 1.49
CA SER A 54 22.01 -13.38 1.48
C SER A 54 22.39 -14.85 1.38
N VAL A 55 21.41 -15.76 1.52
CA VAL A 55 21.63 -17.22 1.47
C VAL A 55 22.25 -17.68 0.14
N PHE A 56 22.04 -16.94 -0.95
CA PHE A 56 22.47 -17.31 -2.30
C PHE A 56 23.84 -16.77 -2.71
N TYR A 57 24.34 -15.71 -2.05
CA TYR A 57 25.59 -15.05 -2.45
C TYR A 57 26.47 -14.80 -1.23
N ASP A 58 27.59 -15.52 -1.15
CA ASP A 58 28.64 -15.25 -0.18
C ASP A 58 29.48 -14.03 -0.55
N ALA A 59 29.47 -13.53 -1.78
CA ALA A 59 30.20 -12.31 -2.17
C ALA A 59 29.30 -11.08 -2.25
N HIS A 60 29.83 -9.91 -1.91
CA HIS A 60 29.16 -8.62 -2.14
C HIS A 60 29.11 -8.37 -3.66
N VAL A 61 27.97 -8.61 -4.29
CA VAL A 61 27.81 -8.44 -5.75
C VAL A 61 27.77 -6.95 -6.14
N LEU A 62 27.40 -6.07 -5.20
CA LEU A 62 27.37 -4.61 -5.34
C LEU A 62 28.21 -3.93 -4.25
N GLY A 63 28.74 -2.74 -4.56
CA GLY A 63 29.49 -1.91 -3.62
C GLY A 63 28.66 -1.57 -2.37
N SER A 64 28.91 -2.32 -1.30
CA SER A 64 28.15 -2.25 -0.05
C SER A 64 28.65 -1.10 0.83
N THR A 65 28.37 0.12 0.40
CA THR A 65 28.64 1.33 1.20
C THR A 65 27.48 1.59 2.17
N LYS A 66 27.76 2.08 3.38
CA LYS A 66 26.74 2.42 4.39
C LYS A 66 25.62 3.31 3.83
N TYR A 67 25.95 4.20 2.90
CA TYR A 67 25.01 5.10 2.23
C TYR A 67 24.03 4.40 1.29
N THR A 68 24.49 3.40 0.51
CA THR A 68 23.63 2.71 -0.47
C THR A 68 22.61 1.83 0.23
N ILE A 69 23.01 1.13 1.29
CA ILE A 69 22.12 0.34 2.16
C ILE A 69 21.09 1.26 2.83
N GLY A 70 21.54 2.42 3.32
CA GLY A 70 20.67 3.41 3.94
C GLY A 70 19.61 3.99 3.02
N LEU A 71 20.02 4.36 1.81
CA LEU A 71 19.12 4.86 0.79
C LEU A 71 18.09 3.80 0.41
N ALA A 72 18.53 2.56 0.17
CA ALA A 72 17.63 1.45 -0.15
C ALA A 72 16.62 1.19 0.98
N ALA A 73 17.06 1.14 2.24
CA ALA A 73 16.17 0.94 3.39
C ALA A 73 15.15 2.09 3.56
N THR A 74 15.58 3.33 3.30
CA THR A 74 14.69 4.51 3.37
C THR A 74 13.66 4.49 2.25
N LEU A 75 14.07 4.07 1.05
CA LEU A 75 13.21 3.98 -0.12
C LEU A 75 12.18 2.83 0.01
N VAL A 76 12.59 1.68 0.56
CA VAL A 76 11.67 0.60 0.95
C VAL A 76 10.64 1.12 1.95
N GLY A 77 11.09 1.84 3.00
CA GLY A 77 10.18 2.45 3.97
C GLY A 77 9.16 3.37 3.33
N LEU A 78 9.60 4.25 2.42
CA LEU A 78 8.73 5.18 1.69
C LEU A 78 7.63 4.46 0.92
N PHE A 79 8.00 3.51 0.06
CA PHE A 79 7.03 2.82 -0.78
C PHE A 79 6.14 1.85 0.02
N GLN A 80 6.66 1.24 1.08
CA GLN A 80 5.86 0.42 1.97
C GLN A 80 4.82 1.24 2.73
N GLY A 81 5.20 2.40 3.26
CA GLY A 81 4.27 3.32 3.92
C GLY A 81 3.23 3.89 2.97
N ALA A 82 3.61 4.15 1.73
CA ALA A 82 2.71 4.55 0.68
C ALA A 82 1.69 3.48 0.28
N ALA A 83 2.05 2.20 0.34
CA ALA A 83 1.14 1.11 -0.01
C ALA A 83 -0.01 0.95 0.98
N ALA A 84 0.20 1.31 2.26
CA ALA A 84 -0.80 1.14 3.31
C ALA A 84 -2.17 1.80 2.99
N PRO A 85 -2.28 3.12 2.74
CA PRO A 85 -3.57 3.77 2.47
C PRO A 85 -4.27 3.19 1.23
N LEU A 86 -3.53 2.88 0.18
CA LEU A 86 -4.08 2.29 -1.06
C LEU A 86 -4.70 0.92 -0.81
N VAL A 87 -4.00 0.07 -0.03
CA VAL A 87 -4.50 -1.27 0.30
C VAL A 87 -5.76 -1.17 1.15
N TYR A 88 -5.81 -0.24 2.12
CA TYR A 88 -7.02 0.04 2.89
C TYR A 88 -8.21 0.44 2.01
N GLU A 89 -8.00 1.33 1.05
CA GLU A 89 -9.05 1.78 0.13
C GLU A 89 -9.54 0.63 -0.76
N SER A 90 -8.62 -0.18 -1.32
CA SER A 90 -9.00 -1.36 -2.11
C SER A 90 -9.77 -2.40 -1.30
N LEU A 91 -9.41 -2.59 -0.03
CA LEU A 91 -10.10 -3.53 0.85
C LEU A 91 -11.52 -3.03 1.14
N ALA A 92 -11.68 -1.73 1.39
CA ALA A 92 -12.98 -1.11 1.59
C ALA A 92 -13.89 -1.24 0.36
N GLU A 93 -13.33 -1.25 -0.85
CA GLU A 93 -14.07 -1.53 -2.09
C GLU A 93 -14.50 -3.00 -2.19
N ILE A 94 -13.60 -3.94 -1.86
CA ILE A 94 -13.86 -5.38 -1.95
C ILE A 94 -14.89 -5.83 -0.90
N THR A 95 -14.88 -5.24 0.29
CA THR A 95 -15.75 -5.65 1.40
C THR A 95 -17.17 -5.08 1.34
N TYR A 96 -17.54 -4.34 0.30
CA TYR A 96 -18.90 -3.80 0.18
C TYR A 96 -19.96 -4.93 0.26
N PRO A 97 -21.03 -4.83 1.08
CA PRO A 97 -21.56 -3.65 1.78
C PRO A 97 -21.16 -3.48 3.27
N LEU A 98 -20.07 -4.11 3.73
CA LEU A 98 -19.64 -4.02 5.14
C LEU A 98 -19.13 -2.62 5.52
N PRO A 99 -19.22 -2.23 6.81
CA PRO A 99 -18.67 -0.97 7.31
C PRO A 99 -17.13 -0.96 7.23
N GLU A 100 -16.56 0.20 6.90
CA GLU A 100 -15.11 0.42 6.76
C GLU A 100 -14.31 0.11 8.02
N SER A 101 -14.89 0.39 9.19
CA SER A 101 -14.25 0.12 10.47
C SER A 101 -13.96 -1.36 10.67
N LEU A 102 -14.79 -2.25 10.12
CA LEU A 102 -14.62 -3.69 10.23
C LEU A 102 -13.52 -4.18 9.28
N SER A 103 -13.50 -3.72 8.02
CA SER A 103 -12.46 -4.09 7.07
C SER A 103 -11.08 -3.60 7.53
N ALA A 104 -11.00 -2.39 8.05
CA ALA A 104 -9.77 -1.85 8.62
C ALA A 104 -9.29 -2.67 9.84
N SER A 105 -10.21 -3.02 10.74
CA SER A 105 -9.89 -3.80 11.94
C SER A 105 -9.36 -5.20 11.61
N VAL A 106 -9.97 -5.87 10.61
CA VAL A 106 -9.49 -7.18 10.12
C VAL A 106 -8.09 -7.05 9.54
N LEU A 107 -7.80 -6.00 8.75
CA LEU A 107 -6.48 -5.79 8.16
C LEU A 107 -5.41 -5.58 9.25
N VAL A 108 -5.70 -4.76 10.26
CA VAL A 108 -4.78 -4.53 11.39
C VAL A 108 -4.50 -5.82 12.16
N GLN A 109 -5.54 -6.62 12.43
CA GLN A 109 -5.38 -7.90 13.14
C GLN A 109 -4.52 -8.87 12.33
N LEU A 110 -4.77 -9.01 11.03
CA LEU A 110 -3.96 -9.85 10.14
C LEU A 110 -2.50 -9.38 10.08
N ASN A 111 -2.29 -8.06 10.02
CA ASN A 111 -0.96 -7.45 10.02
C ASN A 111 -0.19 -7.77 11.32
N ASN A 112 -0.84 -7.62 12.49
CA ASN A 112 -0.24 -7.95 13.78
C ASN A 112 0.09 -9.45 13.90
N VAL A 113 -0.80 -10.34 13.46
CA VAL A 113 -0.55 -11.79 13.46
C VAL A 113 0.62 -12.14 12.52
N THR A 114 0.72 -11.47 11.37
CA THR A 114 1.83 -11.66 10.43
C THR A 114 3.17 -11.25 11.06
N PHE A 115 3.23 -10.07 11.68
CA PHE A 115 4.45 -9.62 12.37
C PHE A 115 4.82 -10.51 13.56
N LEU A 116 3.85 -10.98 14.33
CA LEU A 116 4.08 -11.91 15.44
C LEU A 116 4.64 -13.24 14.93
N THR A 117 4.04 -13.79 13.86
CA THR A 117 4.49 -15.02 13.22
C THR A 117 5.91 -14.87 12.68
N LEU A 118 6.20 -13.74 12.02
CA LEU A 118 7.54 -13.44 11.50
C LEU A 118 8.57 -13.32 12.64
N LEU A 119 8.20 -12.69 13.75
CA LEU A 119 9.07 -12.55 14.93
C LEU A 119 9.46 -13.92 15.49
N PHE A 120 8.50 -14.84 15.66
CA PHE A 120 8.78 -16.19 16.16
C PHE A 120 9.54 -17.06 15.14
N ALA A 121 9.18 -16.99 13.85
CA ALA A 121 9.80 -17.80 12.81
C ALA A 121 11.26 -17.41 12.50
N VAL A 122 11.62 -16.14 12.70
CA VAL A 122 12.93 -15.57 12.34
C VAL A 122 13.92 -15.57 13.51
N SER A 123 13.49 -15.86 14.74
CA SER A 123 14.37 -15.88 15.91
C SER A 123 15.60 -16.78 15.67
N GLY A 124 16.77 -16.14 15.49
CA GLY A 124 18.06 -16.80 15.21
C GLY A 124 18.46 -17.00 13.74
N ARG A 125 17.66 -16.60 12.74
CA ARG A 125 17.95 -16.82 11.30
C ARG A 125 17.75 -15.58 10.41
N TYR A 126 18.56 -14.55 10.65
CA TYR A 126 18.48 -13.25 9.96
C TYR A 126 18.59 -13.31 8.42
N LYS A 127 19.34 -14.28 7.86
CA LYS A 127 19.47 -14.44 6.39
C LYS A 127 18.15 -14.83 5.71
N ILE A 128 17.29 -15.56 6.41
CA ILE A 128 15.99 -16.01 5.90
C ILE A 128 14.98 -14.87 5.92
N MET A 129 15.11 -13.93 6.87
CA MET A 129 14.22 -12.78 7.01
C MET A 129 14.12 -11.94 5.72
N ASN A 130 15.27 -11.55 5.17
CA ASN A 130 15.29 -10.66 4.01
C ASN A 130 14.75 -11.39 2.75
N LEU A 131 15.02 -12.70 2.64
CA LEU A 131 14.45 -13.55 1.59
C LEU A 131 12.91 -13.65 1.71
N LEU A 132 12.39 -13.86 2.92
CA LEU A 132 10.95 -13.93 3.16
C LEU A 132 10.25 -12.63 2.79
N VAL A 133 10.87 -11.47 3.09
CA VAL A 133 10.32 -10.16 2.71
C VAL A 133 10.25 -9.99 1.19
N VAL A 134 11.30 -10.38 0.46
CA VAL A 134 11.31 -10.32 -1.02
C VAL A 134 10.22 -11.23 -1.62
N ILE A 135 10.09 -12.47 -1.11
CA ILE A 135 9.06 -13.41 -1.56
C ILE A 135 7.67 -12.87 -1.22
N ALA A 136 7.48 -12.31 -0.03
CA ALA A 136 6.20 -11.73 0.38
C ALA A 136 5.77 -10.58 -0.53
N ILE A 137 6.66 -9.63 -0.83
CA ILE A 137 6.36 -8.52 -1.74
C ILE A 137 6.08 -9.03 -3.16
N GLY A 138 6.87 -10.00 -3.64
CA GLY A 138 6.62 -10.64 -4.94
C GLY A 138 5.25 -11.32 -5.00
N LEU A 139 4.88 -12.06 -3.97
CA LEU A 139 3.57 -12.70 -3.85
C LEU A 139 2.45 -11.65 -3.77
N SER A 140 2.66 -10.54 -3.06
CA SER A 140 1.71 -9.43 -3.01
C SER A 140 1.49 -8.79 -4.37
N ILE A 141 2.52 -8.64 -5.21
CA ILE A 141 2.39 -8.16 -6.59
C ILE A 141 1.52 -9.12 -7.41
N VAL A 142 1.80 -10.42 -7.33
CA VAL A 142 1.02 -11.44 -8.06
C VAL A 142 -0.44 -11.43 -7.61
N MET A 143 -0.68 -11.40 -6.30
CA MET A 143 -2.03 -11.33 -5.74
C MET A 143 -2.76 -10.04 -6.14
N ALA A 144 -2.09 -8.89 -6.10
CA ALA A 144 -2.67 -7.63 -6.56
C ALA A 144 -2.97 -7.62 -8.06
N ALA A 145 -2.15 -8.29 -8.87
CA ALA A 145 -2.38 -8.43 -10.31
C ALA A 145 -3.61 -9.31 -10.59
N LEU A 146 -3.74 -10.42 -9.86
CA LEU A 146 -4.87 -11.37 -10.00
C LEU A 146 -6.16 -10.85 -9.37
N ALA A 147 -6.07 -9.98 -8.36
CA ALA A 147 -7.23 -9.40 -7.71
C ALA A 147 -8.11 -8.64 -8.73
N ARG A 148 -9.35 -9.09 -8.85
CA ARG A 148 -10.42 -8.39 -9.59
C ARG A 148 -11.05 -7.40 -8.62
N VAL A 149 -10.57 -6.16 -8.62
CA VAL A 149 -11.21 -5.08 -7.86
C VAL A 149 -12.46 -4.65 -8.61
N SER A 150 -13.63 -4.80 -7.99
CA SER A 150 -14.92 -4.37 -8.54
C SER A 150 -15.34 -3.08 -7.84
N TYR A 151 -15.47 -1.98 -8.59
CA TYR A 151 -15.69 -0.62 -8.07
C TYR A 151 -17.14 -0.33 -7.62
N LYS A 152 -17.84 -1.33 -7.05
CA LYS A 152 -19.28 -1.28 -6.81
C LYS A 152 -19.71 -0.17 -5.84
N ARG A 153 -18.93 0.04 -4.77
CA ARG A 153 -19.19 1.09 -3.78
C ARG A 153 -19.05 2.49 -4.37
N ARG A 154 -18.03 2.67 -5.21
CA ARG A 154 -17.69 3.95 -5.81
C ARG A 154 -18.73 4.38 -6.85
N ASP A 155 -19.29 3.43 -7.58
CA ASP A 155 -20.43 3.66 -8.49
C ASP A 155 -21.69 4.10 -7.71
N GLU A 156 -21.93 3.54 -6.52
CA GLU A 156 -23.06 3.96 -5.66
C GLU A 156 -22.88 5.36 -5.06
N ASP A 157 -21.67 5.72 -4.63
CA ASP A 157 -21.38 7.06 -4.12
C ASP A 157 -21.48 8.13 -5.23
N GLU A 158 -21.06 7.79 -6.46
CA GLU A 158 -21.27 8.65 -7.64
C GLU A 158 -22.76 8.80 -7.97
N ARG A 159 -23.57 7.75 -7.80
CA ARG A 159 -25.02 7.80 -8.02
C ARG A 159 -25.73 8.70 -7.00
N LYS A 160 -25.44 8.54 -5.71
CA LYS A 160 -26.01 9.37 -4.63
C LYS A 160 -25.68 10.85 -4.79
N LYS A 161 -24.46 11.18 -5.26
CA LYS A 161 -24.08 12.58 -5.53
C LYS A 161 -24.87 13.21 -6.68
N ARG A 162 -25.21 12.43 -7.72
CA ARG A 162 -26.02 12.91 -8.84
C ARG A 162 -27.47 13.14 -8.39
N GLU A 163 -28.06 12.16 -7.71
CA GLU A 163 -29.42 12.24 -7.16
C GLU A 163 -29.58 13.48 -6.24
N GLY A 164 -28.64 13.71 -5.30
CA GLY A 164 -28.72 14.88 -4.42
C GLY A 164 -28.50 16.23 -5.12
N ASN A 165 -27.75 16.28 -6.22
CA ASN A 165 -27.57 17.51 -6.99
C ASN A 165 -28.84 17.83 -7.81
N ASP A 166 -29.51 16.80 -8.34
CA ASP A 166 -30.76 16.96 -9.08
C ASP A 166 -31.90 17.45 -8.16
N ASP A 167 -32.00 16.92 -6.92
CA ASP A 167 -32.96 17.40 -5.91
C ASP A 167 -32.71 18.88 -5.53
N THR A 168 -31.43 19.27 -5.43
CA THR A 168 -31.05 20.65 -5.12
C THR A 168 -31.42 21.60 -6.26
N GLN A 169 -31.22 21.18 -7.51
CA GLN A 169 -31.63 21.94 -8.70
C GLN A 169 -33.16 22.08 -8.76
N LEU A 170 -33.91 21.01 -8.50
CA LEU A 170 -35.37 21.02 -8.46
C LEU A 170 -35.93 21.99 -7.40
N ASN A 171 -35.34 21.99 -6.21
CA ASN A 171 -35.74 22.92 -5.14
C ASN A 171 -35.48 24.38 -5.51
N ASN A 172 -34.32 24.70 -6.11
CA ASN A 172 -34.01 26.05 -6.55
C ASN A 172 -34.95 26.54 -7.65
N ILE A 173 -35.32 25.67 -8.60
CA ILE A 173 -36.29 26.04 -9.65
C ILE A 173 -37.66 26.32 -9.02
N THR A 174 -38.12 25.46 -8.10
CA THR A 174 -39.42 25.63 -7.42
C THR A 174 -39.48 26.92 -6.59
N SER A 175 -38.39 27.32 -5.93
CA SER A 175 -38.33 28.57 -5.16
C SER A 175 -38.26 29.83 -6.02
N THR A 176 -37.95 29.73 -7.31
CA THR A 176 -37.88 30.89 -8.21
C THR A 176 -39.24 31.18 -8.89
N ILE A 177 -40.14 30.20 -8.88
CA ILE A 177 -41.46 30.28 -9.52
C ILE A 177 -42.55 30.76 -8.53
N ASN A 178 -42.29 30.64 -7.22
CA ASN A 178 -43.11 31.22 -6.14
C ASN A 178 -42.61 32.60 -5.73
#